data_AF-A0A495PUF4-F1
#
_entry.id   AF-A0A495PUF4-F1
#
_cell.length_a   1.000
_cell.length_b   1.000
_cell.length_c   1.000
_cell.angle_alpha   90.00
_cell.angle_beta   90.00
_cell.angle_gamma   90.00
#
_symmetry.space_group_name_H-M   'P 1'
#
loop_
_entity.id
_entity.type
_entity.pdbx_description
1 polymer ?
#
loop_
_entity_poly.entity_id
_entity_poly.type
_entity_poly.pdbx_seq_one_letter_code
_entity_poly.pdbx_strand_id
1 'polypeptide(L)'
;METLETKIYNHDSEIDVTHKINSTELDNWINHLIYIKKELSNLIGLYGQDLSDKLEDESILQKFQKKDSENDLLLKALHKYMGSRSDIRECEDTQCDMIYITEHESYRRSYLYHLDKYRKLKDEFFSKIQGKFTWLNPQS
;
A
#
# COMPACT_ATOMS: atom_id res chain seq x y z
N MET A 1 9.57 -17.88 -10.51
CA MET A 1 9.95 -17.36 -9.19
C MET A 1 9.44 -18.37 -8.20
N GLU A 2 10.34 -19.06 -7.49
CA GLU A 2 9.92 -20.01 -6.44
C GLU A 2 9.19 -19.25 -5.34
N THR A 3 8.04 -19.76 -4.93
CA THR A 3 7.29 -19.23 -3.80
C THR A 3 8.04 -19.54 -2.51
N LEU A 4 8.26 -18.51 -1.67
CA LEU A 4 8.80 -18.72 -0.33
C LEU A 4 7.82 -19.58 0.49
N GLU A 5 8.34 -20.60 1.18
CA GLU A 5 7.54 -21.45 2.05
C GLU A 5 7.12 -20.63 3.28
N THR A 6 5.81 -20.37 3.45
CA THR A 6 5.29 -19.54 4.53
C THR A 6 4.64 -20.33 5.68
N LYS A 7 4.52 -21.65 5.54
CA LYS A 7 3.93 -22.50 6.58
C LYS A 7 4.89 -22.66 7.76
N ILE A 8 4.37 -22.42 8.95
CA ILE A 8 5.12 -22.58 10.20
C ILE A 8 5.06 -24.05 10.64
N TYR A 9 6.20 -24.61 11.01
CA TYR A 9 6.37 -25.98 11.50
C TYR A 9 6.98 -25.97 12.91
N ASN A 10 6.76 -27.05 13.67
CA ASN A 10 7.26 -27.17 15.03
C ASN A 10 8.79 -27.17 15.17
N HIS A 11 9.51 -27.41 14.08
CA HIS A 11 10.97 -27.43 14.04
C HIS A 11 11.58 -26.11 13.53
N ASP A 12 10.74 -25.12 13.19
CA ASP A 12 11.21 -23.80 12.79
C ASP A 12 11.87 -23.10 13.99
N SER A 13 12.99 -22.45 13.73
CA SER A 13 13.55 -21.49 14.69
C SER A 13 12.70 -20.23 14.77
N GLU A 14 12.93 -19.39 15.79
CA GLU A 14 12.27 -18.09 15.90
C GLU A 14 12.55 -17.18 14.68
N ILE A 15 13.75 -17.31 14.08
CA ILE A 15 14.16 -16.56 12.89
C ILE A 15 13.38 -17.07 11.67
N ASP A 16 13.26 -18.39 11.50
CA ASP A 16 12.45 -18.98 10.41
C ASP A 16 11.00 -18.52 10.47
N VAL A 17 10.41 -18.57 11.68
CA VAL A 17 9.05 -18.09 11.92
C VAL A 17 8.92 -16.60 11.56
N THR A 18 9.89 -15.78 11.95
CA THR A 18 9.92 -14.35 11.64
C THR A 18 9.94 -14.11 10.12
N HIS A 19 10.78 -14.83 9.38
CA HIS A 19 10.83 -14.69 7.91
C HIS A 19 9.55 -15.16 7.22
N LYS A 20 8.90 -16.21 7.74
CA LYS A 20 7.62 -16.71 7.22
C LYS A 20 6.49 -15.71 7.43
N ILE A 21 6.41 -15.12 8.63
CA ILE A 21 5.47 -14.04 8.94
C ILE A 21 5.73 -12.85 8.03
N ASN A 22 6.97 -12.37 7.94
CA ASN A 22 7.34 -11.23 7.12
C ASN A 22 6.99 -11.45 5.64
N SER A 23 7.17 -12.66 5.11
CA SER A 23 6.79 -12.98 3.74
C SER A 23 5.28 -12.89 3.52
N THR A 24 4.49 -13.36 4.50
CA THR A 24 3.02 -13.26 4.46
C THR A 24 2.55 -11.81 4.58
N GLU A 25 3.16 -11.03 5.47
CA GLU A 25 2.85 -9.60 5.60
C GLU A 25 3.17 -8.82 4.32
N LEU A 26 4.32 -9.08 3.70
CA LEU A 26 4.72 -8.43 2.46
C LEU A 26 3.72 -8.69 1.33
N ASP A 27 3.28 -9.95 1.17
CA ASP A 27 2.23 -10.30 0.20
C ASP A 27 0.93 -9.55 0.47
N ASN A 28 0.51 -9.47 1.73
CA ASN A 28 -0.67 -8.69 2.13
C ASN A 28 -0.53 -7.20 1.78
N TRP A 29 0.64 -6.60 2.01
CA TRP A 29 0.88 -5.20 1.67
C TRP A 29 0.84 -4.96 0.15
N ILE A 30 1.45 -5.85 -0.63
CA ILE A 30 1.43 -5.81 -2.10
C ILE A 30 -0.01 -5.89 -2.61
N ASN A 31 -0.78 -6.88 -2.14
CA ASN A 31 -2.17 -7.06 -2.54
C ASN A 31 -3.03 -5.84 -2.19
N HIS A 32 -2.80 -5.24 -1.02
CA HIS A 32 -3.49 -4.01 -0.64
C HIS A 32 -3.11 -2.81 -1.50
N LEU A 33 -1.83 -2.62 -1.84
CA LEU A 33 -1.40 -1.53 -2.75
C LEU A 33 -1.93 -1.72 -4.17
N ILE A 34 -2.08 -2.96 -4.65
CA ILE A 34 -2.76 -3.26 -5.92
C ILE A 34 -4.23 -2.83 -5.86
N TYR A 35 -4.91 -3.12 -4.74
CA TYR A 35 -6.28 -2.67 -4.54
C TYR A 35 -6.39 -1.14 -4.48
N ILE A 36 -5.49 -0.48 -3.74
CA ILE A 36 -5.43 0.99 -3.65
C ILE A 36 -5.21 1.62 -5.03
N LYS A 37 -4.37 1.03 -5.89
CA LYS A 37 -4.19 1.47 -7.27
C LYS A 37 -5.49 1.47 -8.06
N LYS A 38 -6.25 0.37 -7.96
CA LYS A 38 -7.57 0.25 -8.61
C LYS A 38 -8.54 1.30 -8.08
N GLU A 39 -8.57 1.51 -6.76
CA GLU A 39 -9.41 2.55 -6.15
C GLU A 39 -9.00 3.96 -6.63
N LEU A 40 -7.71 4.26 -6.68
CA LEU A 40 -7.19 5.55 -7.17
C LEU A 40 -7.58 5.79 -8.63
N SER A 41 -7.43 4.79 -9.49
CA SER A 41 -7.86 4.85 -10.89
C SER A 41 -9.37 5.18 -11.01
N ASN A 42 -10.19 4.53 -10.18
CA ASN A 42 -11.63 4.81 -10.13
C ASN A 42 -11.93 6.23 -9.65
N LEU A 43 -11.28 6.69 -8.58
CA LEU A 43 -11.49 8.03 -8.01
C LEU A 43 -11.07 9.13 -8.99
N ILE A 44 -9.93 8.95 -9.67
CA ILE A 44 -9.45 9.86 -10.72
C ILE A 44 -10.44 9.89 -11.89
N GLY A 45 -10.93 8.73 -12.33
CA GLY A 45 -11.94 8.63 -13.40
C GLY A 45 -13.25 9.32 -13.05
N LEU A 46 -13.78 9.07 -11.84
CA LEU A 46 -15.00 9.73 -11.34
C LEU A 46 -14.84 11.26 -11.29
N TYR A 47 -13.69 11.74 -10.83
CA TYR A 47 -13.43 13.18 -10.78
C TYR A 47 -13.40 13.79 -12.20
N GLY A 48 -12.70 13.12 -13.13
CA GLY A 48 -12.51 13.62 -14.49
C GLY A 48 -13.76 13.59 -15.37
N GLN A 49 -14.74 12.72 -15.08
CA GLN A 49 -15.95 12.58 -15.91
C GLN A 49 -17.18 13.31 -15.33
N ASP A 50 -17.39 13.27 -14.02
CA ASP A 50 -18.70 13.63 -13.43
C ASP A 50 -18.65 14.83 -12.47
N LEU A 51 -17.46 15.20 -11.99
CA LEU A 51 -17.29 16.14 -10.88
C LEU A 51 -16.34 17.30 -11.14
N SER A 52 -15.60 17.34 -12.26
CA SER A 52 -14.66 18.41 -12.59
C SER A 52 -15.32 19.79 -12.48
N ASP A 53 -16.51 19.92 -13.05
CA ASP A 53 -17.27 21.17 -13.13
C ASP A 53 -18.00 21.50 -11.83
N LYS A 54 -18.17 20.50 -10.95
CA LYS A 54 -18.89 20.65 -9.67
C LYS A 54 -17.96 20.92 -8.51
N LEU A 55 -16.74 20.40 -8.53
CA LEU A 55 -15.80 20.51 -7.41
C LEU A 55 -14.94 21.77 -7.48
N GLU A 56 -14.65 22.31 -8.68
CA GLU A 56 -13.81 23.51 -8.92
C GLU A 56 -12.46 23.47 -8.16
N ASP A 57 -12.01 22.28 -7.74
CA ASP A 57 -10.83 22.10 -6.91
C ASP A 57 -9.86 21.10 -7.56
N GLU A 58 -9.25 21.55 -8.64
CA GLU A 58 -8.23 20.80 -9.40
C GLU A 58 -7.08 20.28 -8.49
N SER A 59 -6.90 20.89 -7.30
CA SER A 59 -5.89 20.46 -6.33
C SER A 59 -6.13 19.04 -5.80
N ILE A 60 -7.39 18.58 -5.66
CA ILE A 60 -7.67 17.21 -5.21
C ILE A 60 -7.31 16.19 -6.27
N LEU A 61 -7.66 16.46 -7.53
CA LEU A 61 -7.34 15.57 -8.64
C LEU A 61 -5.82 15.37 -8.73
N GLN A 62 -5.07 16.47 -8.65
CA GLN A 62 -3.60 16.43 -8.63
C GLN A 62 -3.05 15.65 -7.43
N LYS A 63 -3.66 15.79 -6.24
CA LYS A 63 -3.29 14.99 -5.06
C LYS A 63 -3.53 13.49 -5.30
N PHE A 64 -4.64 13.09 -5.92
CA PHE A 64 -4.90 11.68 -6.24
C PHE A 64 -3.93 11.13 -7.29
N GLN A 65 -3.65 11.88 -8.36
CA GLN A 65 -2.67 11.48 -9.39
C GLN A 65 -1.26 11.33 -8.81
N LYS A 66 -0.86 12.27 -7.93
CA LYS A 66 0.39 12.15 -7.19
C LYS A 66 0.39 10.90 -6.32
N LYS A 67 -0.72 10.63 -5.64
CA LYS A 67 -0.84 9.45 -4.76
C LYS A 67 -0.78 8.13 -5.52
N ASP A 68 -1.32 8.10 -6.74
CA ASP A 68 -1.22 6.96 -7.67
C ASP A 68 0.24 6.70 -8.07
N SER A 69 0.98 7.76 -8.42
CA SER A 69 2.41 7.66 -8.70
C SER A 69 3.22 7.17 -7.49
N GLU A 70 2.93 7.69 -6.29
CA GLU A 70 3.54 7.22 -5.04
C GLU A 70 3.24 5.74 -4.74
N ASN A 71 2.00 5.30 -5.03
CA ASN A 71 1.58 3.90 -4.85
C ASN A 71 2.37 2.97 -5.77
N ASP A 72 2.51 3.36 -7.04
CA ASP A 72 3.28 2.59 -8.03
C ASP A 72 4.77 2.47 -7.68
N LEU A 73 5.37 3.56 -7.20
CA LEU A 73 6.77 3.53 -6.73
C LEU A 73 6.95 2.57 -5.56
N LEU A 74 6.06 2.63 -4.56
CA LEU A 74 6.12 1.73 -3.41
C LEU A 74 5.87 0.28 -3.82
N LEU A 75 4.86 0.03 -4.64
CA LEU A 75 4.51 -1.31 -5.12
C LEU A 75 5.69 -1.94 -5.88
N LYS A 76 6.36 -1.16 -6.76
CA LYS A 76 7.56 -1.61 -7.46
C LYS A 76 8.70 -1.96 -6.50
N ALA A 77 8.90 -1.15 -5.45
CA ALA A 77 9.90 -1.42 -4.43
C ALA A 77 9.60 -2.71 -3.65
N LEU A 78 8.33 -2.93 -3.24
CA LEU A 78 7.92 -4.14 -2.54
C LEU A 78 8.04 -5.39 -3.41
N HIS A 79 7.69 -5.33 -4.70
CA HIS A 79 7.91 -6.45 -5.62
C HIS A 79 9.40 -6.78 -5.78
N LYS A 80 10.26 -5.75 -5.88
CA LYS A 80 11.71 -5.96 -5.95
C LYS A 80 12.23 -6.64 -4.68
N TYR A 81 11.78 -6.17 -3.52
CA TYR A 81 12.14 -6.74 -2.22
C TYR A 81 11.63 -8.18 -2.08
N MET A 82 10.39 -8.46 -2.46
CA MET A 82 9.86 -9.83 -2.52
C MET A 82 10.72 -10.73 -3.42
N GLY A 83 11.25 -10.17 -4.51
CA GLY A 83 12.23 -10.79 -5.39
C GLY A 83 13.53 -11.21 -4.70
N SER A 84 14.13 -10.32 -3.89
CA SER A 84 15.39 -10.59 -3.20
C SER A 84 15.25 -11.51 -1.99
N ARG A 85 14.05 -11.69 -1.45
CA ARG A 85 13.83 -12.57 -0.29
C ARG A 85 14.08 -14.06 -0.59
N SER A 86 14.21 -14.48 -1.85
CA SER A 86 14.67 -15.84 -2.19
C SER A 86 16.05 -16.16 -1.61
N ASP A 87 16.88 -15.13 -1.47
CA ASP A 87 18.28 -15.25 -1.13
C ASP A 87 18.47 -15.41 0.39
N ILE A 88 17.40 -15.28 1.19
CA ILE A 88 17.40 -15.56 2.63
C ILE A 88 17.84 -17.01 2.91
N ARG A 89 17.53 -17.95 2.01
CA ARG A 89 17.93 -19.36 2.16
C ARG A 89 19.46 -19.55 2.14
N GLU A 90 20.20 -18.56 1.64
CA GLU A 90 21.66 -18.56 1.58
C GLU A 90 22.30 -17.90 2.81
N CYS A 91 21.51 -17.35 3.74
CA CYS A 91 22.04 -16.78 4.97
C CYS A 91 22.61 -17.90 5.88
N GLU A 92 23.91 -17.80 6.18
CA GLU A 92 24.62 -18.75 7.05
C GLU A 92 24.69 -18.28 8.52
N ASP A 93 24.33 -17.03 8.79
CA ASP A 93 24.38 -16.43 10.12
C ASP A 93 23.22 -15.46 10.38
N THR A 94 23.02 -15.16 11.66
CA THR A 94 21.99 -14.23 12.12
C THR A 94 22.22 -12.80 11.63
N GLN A 95 23.45 -12.41 11.30
CA GLN A 95 23.72 -11.06 10.81
C GLN A 95 23.09 -10.85 9.43
N CYS A 96 23.17 -11.85 8.56
CA CYS A 96 22.49 -11.89 7.27
C CYS A 96 20.96 -11.82 7.44
N ASP A 97 20.38 -12.62 8.34
CA ASP A 97 18.95 -12.61 8.63
C ASP A 97 18.44 -11.23 9.08
N MET A 98 19.21 -10.58 9.96
CA MET A 98 18.86 -9.28 10.52
C MET A 98 18.85 -8.17 9.47
N ILE A 99 19.60 -8.29 8.38
CA ILE A 99 19.52 -7.36 7.25
C ILE A 99 18.11 -7.39 6.64
N TYR A 100 17.61 -8.60 6.33
CA TYR A 100 16.27 -8.76 5.74
C TYR A 100 15.16 -8.36 6.71
N ILE A 101 15.30 -8.64 8.01
CA ILE A 101 14.33 -8.22 9.03
C ILE A 101 14.30 -6.69 9.14
N THR A 102 15.46 -6.04 9.17
CA THR A 102 15.55 -4.58 9.25
C THR A 102 15.02 -3.91 7.99
N GLU A 103 15.29 -4.48 6.81
CA GLU A 103 14.76 -4.00 5.55
C GLU A 103 13.22 -4.15 5.50
N HIS A 104 12.67 -5.29 5.95
CA HIS A 104 11.23 -5.51 6.08
C HIS A 104 10.57 -4.43 6.92
N GLU A 105 11.17 -4.10 8.07
CA GLU A 105 10.68 -3.06 8.97
C GLU A 105 10.70 -1.65 8.34
N SER A 106 11.68 -1.37 7.48
CA SER A 106 11.72 -0.13 6.69
C SER A 106 10.55 -0.05 5.71
N TYR A 107 10.25 -1.15 5.00
CA TYR A 107 9.12 -1.23 4.10
C TYR A 107 7.77 -1.16 4.83
N ARG A 108 7.66 -1.80 6.01
CA ARG A 108 6.47 -1.71 6.87
C ARG A 108 6.12 -0.26 7.19
N ARG A 109 7.12 0.54 7.59
CA ARG A 109 6.93 1.97 7.90
C ARG A 109 6.49 2.74 6.67
N SER A 110 7.15 2.50 5.53
CA SER A 110 6.80 3.12 4.24
C SER A 110 5.36 2.82 3.83
N TYR A 111 4.94 1.56 3.96
CA TYR A 111 3.57 1.11 3.68
C TYR A 111 2.54 1.73 4.62
N LEU A 112 2.77 1.71 5.93
CA LEU A 112 1.84 2.30 6.90
C LEU A 112 1.69 3.82 6.71
N TYR A 113 2.79 4.51 6.42
CA TYR A 113 2.77 5.93 6.08
C TYR A 113 1.97 6.19 4.81
N HIS A 114 2.21 5.40 3.76
CA HIS A 114 1.48 5.53 2.51
C HIS A 114 -0.03 5.36 2.74
N LEU A 115 -0.42 4.34 3.49
CA LEU A 115 -1.81 4.01 3.81
C LEU A 115 -2.52 5.11 4.59
N ASP A 116 -1.88 5.66 5.63
CA ASP A 116 -2.43 6.80 6.40
C ASP A 116 -2.68 8.01 5.51
N LYS A 117 -1.71 8.37 4.66
CA LYS A 117 -1.84 9.50 3.74
C LYS A 117 -2.93 9.29 2.69
N TYR A 118 -3.04 8.07 2.17
CA TYR A 118 -4.09 7.72 1.22
C TYR A 118 -5.48 7.84 1.84
N ARG A 119 -5.68 7.30 3.06
CA ARG A 119 -6.96 7.39 3.79
C ARG A 119 -7.35 8.82 4.06
N LYS A 120 -6.43 9.65 4.56
CA LYS A 120 -6.68 11.09 4.79
C LYS A 120 -7.10 11.83 3.53
N LEU A 121 -6.50 11.50 2.38
CA LEU A 121 -6.90 12.08 1.10
C LEU A 121 -8.32 11.65 0.69
N LYS A 122 -8.66 10.37 0.88
CA LYS A 122 -10.04 9.88 0.68
C LYS A 122 -11.03 10.60 1.58
N ASP A 123 -10.70 10.76 2.86
CA ASP A 123 -11.56 11.43 3.83
C ASP A 123 -11.76 12.92 3.46
N GLU A 124 -10.69 13.61 3.03
CA GLU A 124 -10.77 14.99 2.52
C GLU A 124 -11.73 15.08 1.33
N PHE A 125 -11.59 14.15 0.37
CA PHE A 125 -12.44 14.10 -0.82
C PHE A 125 -13.91 13.85 -0.47
N PHE A 126 -14.20 12.81 0.33
CA PHE A 126 -15.58 12.48 0.70
C PHE A 126 -16.22 13.58 1.55
N SER A 127 -15.47 14.25 2.42
CA SER A 127 -15.96 15.39 3.20
C SER A 127 -16.39 16.54 2.30
N LYS A 128 -15.61 16.86 1.25
CA LYS A 128 -15.99 17.90 0.28
C LYS A 128 -17.20 17.50 -0.56
N ILE A 129 -17.28 16.23 -0.98
CA ILE A 129 -18.42 15.72 -1.72
C ILE A 129 -19.70 15.76 -0.88
N GLN A 130 -19.67 15.20 0.33
CA GLN A 130 -20.83 15.20 1.23
C GLN A 130 -21.30 16.62 1.53
N GLY A 131 -20.36 17.52 1.83
CA GLY A 131 -20.66 18.94 1.98
C GLY A 131 -21.46 19.48 0.80
N LYS A 132 -21.00 19.27 -0.44
CA LYS A 132 -21.71 19.74 -1.65
C LYS A 132 -23.07 19.05 -1.87
N PHE A 133 -23.21 17.76 -1.54
CA PHE A 133 -24.51 17.08 -1.65
C PHE A 133 -25.52 17.57 -0.60
N THR A 134 -25.11 17.90 0.63
CA THR A 134 -26.01 18.55 1.61
C THR A 134 -26.49 19.93 1.16
N TRP A 135 -25.73 20.65 0.32
CA TRP A 135 -26.18 21.91 -0.28
C TRP A 135 -27.17 21.72 -1.44
N LEU A 136 -27.11 20.58 -2.13
CA LEU A 136 -28.00 20.26 -3.26
C LEU A 136 -29.34 19.67 -2.84
N ASN A 137 -29.51 19.27 -1.57
CA ASN A 137 -30.80 18.87 -0.98
C ASN A 137 -31.00 19.57 0.38
N PRO A 138 -31.50 20.83 0.42
CA PRO A 138 -31.76 21.52 1.69
C PRO A 138 -33.02 21.04 2.42
N GLN A 139 -33.77 20.06 1.88
CA GLN A 139 -35.02 19.58 2.48
C GLN A 139 -35.15 18.06 2.36
N SER A 140 -34.88 17.38 3.49
CA SER A 140 -35.63 16.22 3.93
C SER A 140 -36.09 16.48 5.36
#